data_AF-A0A7J8TTQ2-F1
#
_entry.id   AF-A0A7J8TTQ2-F1
#
_cell.length_a   1.000
_cell.length_b   1.000
_cell.length_c   1.000
_cell.angle_alpha   90.00
_cell.angle_beta   90.00
_cell.angle_gamma   90.00
#
_symmetry.space_group_name_H-M   'P 1'
#
loop_
_entity.id
_entity.type
_entity.pdbx_description
1 polymer ?
#
loop_
_entity_poly.entity_id
_entity_poly.type
_entity_poly.pdbx_seq_one_letter_code
_entity_poly.pdbx_strand_id
1 'polypeptide(L)' 'MVHFTAAWCVPSVAMNPFFEELALCYQDILFLSVDVDDVK' A
#
# COMPACT_ATOMS: atom_id res chain seq x y z
N MET A 1 0.88 -6.00 7.38
CA MET A 1 1.64 -4.81 6.97
C MET A 1 0.66 -3.77 6.45
N VAL A 2 0.84 -2.49 6.82
CA VAL A 2 -0.05 -1.41 6.38
C VAL A 2 0.78 -0.42 5.56
N HIS A 3 0.35 -0.15 4.33
CA HIS A 3 0.91 0.86 3.46
C HIS A 3 -0.01 2.08 3.45
N PHE A 4 0.49 3.21 3.94
CA PHE A 4 -0.21 4.49 3.86
C PHE A 4 0.20 5.20 2.58
N THR A 5 -0.77 5.52 1.73
CA THR A 5 -0.55 6.19 0.45
C THR A 5 -1.40 7.44 0.34
N ALA A 6 -1.03 8.33 -0.57
CA ALA A 6 -1.84 9.49 -0.96
C ALA A 6 -1.67 9.73 -2.45
N ALA A 7 -2.74 10.14 -3.15
CA ALA A 7 -2.66 10.38 -4.60
C ALA A 7 -1.66 11.50 -4.96
N TRP A 8 -1.45 12.47 -4.06
CA TRP A 8 -0.49 13.56 -4.23
C TRP A 8 0.96 13.18 -3.90
N CYS A 9 1.19 12.00 -3.32
CA CYS A 9 2.53 11.51 -3.00
C CYS A 9 3.01 10.53 -4.07
N VAL A 10 3.61 11.06 -5.14
CA VAL A 10 4.13 10.24 -6.26
C VAL A 10 5.05 9.10 -5.79
N PRO A 11 5.96 9.29 -4.81
CA PRO A 11 6.77 8.18 -4.30
C PRO A 11 5.95 7.04 -3.66
N SER A 12 4.88 7.34 -2.89
CA SER A 12 4.08 6.27 -2.28
C SER A 12 3.29 5.49 -3.32
N VAL A 13 2.71 6.18 -4.30
CA VAL A 13 1.98 5.54 -5.40
C VAL A 13 2.90 4.64 -6.23
N ALA A 14 4.12 5.09 -6.50
CA ALA A 14 5.12 4.29 -7.22
C ALA A 14 5.54 3.02 -6.47
N MET A 15 5.34 2.96 -5.14
CA MET A 15 5.62 1.76 -4.33
C MET A 15 4.50 0.71 -4.36
N ASN A 16 3.28 1.05 -4.82
CA ASN A 16 2.14 0.12 -4.82
C ASN A 16 2.45 -1.26 -5.44
N PRO A 17 3.09 -1.35 -6.64
CA PRO A 17 3.35 -2.65 -7.27
C PRO A 17 4.26 -3.55 -6.43
N PHE A 18 5.18 -2.97 -5.67
CA PHE A 18 6.07 -3.71 -4.78
C PHE A 18 5.29 -4.34 -3.61
N PHE A 19 4.37 -3.59 -3.00
CA PHE A 19 3.52 -4.15 -1.94
C PHE A 19 2.54 -5.20 -2.48
N GLU A 20 2.01 -5.02 -3.69
CA GLU A 20 1.17 -6.02 -4.35
C GLU A 20 1.93 -7.32 -4.60
N GLU A 21 3.17 -7.23 -5.10
CA GLU A 21 4.03 -8.41 -5.31
C GLU A 21 4.37 -9.12 -3.99
N LEU A 22 4.69 -8.37 -2.94
CA LEU A 22 4.90 -8.93 -1.61
C LEU A 22 3.63 -9.61 -1.06
N ALA A 23 2.45 -9.04 -1.27
CA ALA A 23 1.20 -9.65 -0.85
C ALA A 23 0.94 -10.99 -1.55
N LEU A 24 1.40 -11.14 -2.80
CA LEU A 24 1.34 -12.41 -3.52
C LEU A 24 2.34 -13.43 -2.96
N CYS A 25 3.55 -13.01 -2.61
CA CYS A 25 4.58 -13.89 -2.06
C CYS A 25 4.30 -14.36 -0.63
N TYR A 26 3.67 -13.52 0.21
CA TYR A 26 3.47 -13.77 1.64
C TYR A 26 1.99 -13.86 2.00
N GLN A 27 1.37 -14.99 1.63
CA GLN A 27 -0.06 -15.25 1.84
C GLN A 27 -0.46 -15.39 3.33
N ASP A 28 0.51 -15.61 4.22
CA ASP A 28 0.34 -15.67 5.67
C ASP A 28 0.31 -14.29 6.34
N ILE A 29 0.60 -13.22 5.58
CA ILE A 29 0.63 -11.84 6.06
C ILE A 29 -0.55 -11.08 5.45
N LEU A 30 -1.32 -10.38 6.29
CA LEU A 30 -2.35 -9.44 5.81
C LEU A 30 -1.70 -8.12 5.36
N PHE A 31 -1.90 -7.77 4.09
CA PHE A 31 -1.50 -6.48 3.51
C PHE A 31 -2.72 -5.55 3.38
N LEU A 32 -2.58 -4.31 3.84
CA LEU A 32 -3.61 -3.27 3.76
C LEU A 32 -3.01 -2.02 3.11
N SER A 33 -3.71 -1.47 2.12
CA SER A 33 -3.41 -0.15 1.55
C SER A 33 -4.44 0.85 2.08
N VAL A 34 -3.97 1.95 2.63
CA VAL A 34 -4.82 2.99 3.24
C VAL A 34 -4.50 4.31 2.57
N ASP A 35 -5.49 4.88 1.88
CA ASP A 35 -5.40 6.24 1.38
C ASP A 35 -5.65 7.22 2.54
N VAL A 36 -4.66 8.06 2.85
CA VAL A 36 -4.73 9.02 3.96
C VAL A 36 -5.73 10.13 3.71
N ASP A 37 -6.08 10.42 2.46
CA ASP A 37 -7.06 11.45 2.12
C ASP A 37 -8.50 10.97 2.40
N ASP A 38 -8.71 9.64 2.44
CA ASP A 38 -10.00 8.99 2.73
C ASP A 38 -10.23 8.76 4.24
N VAL A 39 -9.20 8.92 5.08
CA VAL A 39 -9.33 8.78 6.54
C VAL A 39 -9.66 10.14 7.15
N LYS A 40 -10.95 10.40 7.39
CA LYS A 40 -11.46 11.57 8.15
C LYS A 40 -11.72 11.25 9.61
#